data_AF-A0A0A0EJD7-F1
#
_entry.id   AF-A0A0A0EJD7-F1
#
_cell.length_a   1.000
_cell.length_b   1.000
_cell.length_c   1.000
_cell.angle_alpha   90.00
_cell.angle_beta   90.00
_cell.angle_gamma   90.00
#
_symmetry.space_group_name_H-M   'P 1'
#
loop_
_entity.id
_entity.type
_entity.pdbx_description
1 polymer ?
#
loop_
_entity_poly.entity_id
_entity_poly.type
_entity_poly.pdbx_seq_one_letter_code
_entity_poly.pdbx_strand_id
1 'polypeptide(L)' 'MAHDSENDNVRRQIDENLKRVFQEKVEEDLPDRFKMLIEQLKQQDSGDNPQ' A
#
# COMPACT_ATOMS: atom_id res chain seq x y z
N MET A 1 27.75 -21.01 -1.57
CA MET A 1 28.28 -20.03 -2.54
C MET A 1 27.47 -19.99 -3.84
N ALA A 2 27.34 -21.07 -4.63
CA ALA A 2 26.52 -21.04 -5.86
C ALA A 2 24.99 -21.00 -5.61
N HIS A 3 24.52 -21.71 -4.58
CA HIS A 3 23.10 -21.74 -4.20
C HIS A 3 22.59 -20.40 -3.63
N ASP A 4 23.48 -19.61 -3.02
CA ASP A 4 23.14 -18.31 -2.45
C ASP A 4 22.87 -17.28 -3.57
N SER A 5 23.67 -17.31 -4.64
CA SER A 5 23.47 -16.43 -5.80
C SER A 5 22.19 -16.70 -6.59
N GLU A 6 21.73 -17.96 -6.62
CA GLU A 6 20.46 -18.34 -7.25
C GLU A 6 19.27 -17.85 -6.40
N ASN A 7 19.36 -17.96 -5.08
CA ASN A 7 18.36 -17.41 -4.16
C ASN A 7 18.25 -15.88 -4.28
N ASP A 8 19.37 -15.18 -4.41
CA ASP A 8 19.40 -13.72 -4.60
C ASP A 8 18.81 -13.28 -5.95
N ASN A 9 18.93 -14.10 -6.99
CA ASN A 9 18.28 -13.85 -8.28
C ASN A 9 16.76 -14.02 -8.17
N VAL A 10 16.31 -15.11 -7.54
CA VAL A 10 14.88 -15.36 -7.30
C VAL A 10 14.26 -14.26 -6.46
N ARG A 11 14.93 -13.81 -5.39
CA ARG A 11 14.46 -12.68 -4.55
C ARG A 11 14.30 -11.39 -5.35
N ARG A 12 15.28 -11.04 -6.18
CA ARG A 12 15.21 -9.86 -7.05
C ARG A 12 14.02 -9.92 -8.01
N GLN A 13 13.78 -11.08 -8.62
CA GLN A 13 12.64 -11.26 -9.51
C GLN A 13 11.30 -11.14 -8.76
N ILE A 14 11.21 -11.66 -7.53
CA ILE A 14 10.02 -11.50 -6.69
C ILE A 14 9.78 -10.01 -6.41
N ASP A 15 10.82 -9.29 -5.97
CA ASP A 15 10.72 -7.85 -5.67
C ASP A 15 10.32 -7.03 -6.89
N GLU A 16 10.88 -7.32 -8.07
CA GLU A 16 10.53 -6.63 -9.32
C GLU A 16 9.08 -6.89 -9.73
N ASN A 17 8.61 -8.13 -9.61
CA ASN A 17 7.22 -8.48 -9.93
C ASN A 17 6.24 -7.82 -8.95
N LEU A 18 6.55 -7.81 -7.64
CA LEU A 18 5.73 -7.11 -6.65
C LEU A 18 5.67 -5.61 -6.94
N LYS A 19 6.82 -4.97 -7.21
CA LYS A 19 6.87 -3.55 -7.57
C LYS A 19 6.00 -3.22 -8.77
N ARG A 20 6.06 -4.02 -9.85
CA ARG A 20 5.25 -3.81 -11.05
C ARG A 20 3.75 -3.85 -10.72
N VAL A 21 3.30 -4.89 -10.01
CA VAL A 21 1.88 -5.06 -9.65
C VAL A 21 1.40 -3.92 -8.74
N PHE A 22 2.21 -3.51 -7.76
CA PHE A 22 1.83 -2.43 -6.86
C PHE A 22 1.92 -1.04 -7.52
N GLN A 23 2.83 -0.83 -8.48
CA GLN A 23 2.91 0.42 -9.24
C GLN A 23 1.63 0.66 -10.06
N GLU A 24 1.14 -0.37 -10.74
CA GLU A 24 -0.14 -0.30 -11.46
C GLU A 24 -1.31 0.07 -10.52
N LYS A 25 -1.27 -0.39 -9.27
CA LYS A 25 -2.27 -0.06 -8.24
C LYS A 25 -2.11 1.31 -7.59
N VAL A 26 -0.92 1.90 -7.63
CA VAL A 26 -0.66 3.25 -7.11
C VAL A 26 -1.20 4.33 -8.06
N GLU A 27 -1.23 4.05 -9.36
CA GLU A 27 -1.80 4.96 -10.36
C GLU A 27 -3.34 4.97 -10.35
N GLU A 28 -3.98 3.98 -9.73
CA GLU A 28 -5.42 3.96 -9.51
C GLU A 28 -5.82 4.97 -8.42
N ASP A 29 -6.82 5.81 -8.71
CA ASP A 29 -7.39 6.71 -7.72
C ASP A 29 -7.85 5.94 -6.47
N LEU A 30 -7.59 6.49 -5.28
CA LEU A 30 -8.00 5.89 -4.02
C LEU A 30 -9.54 5.65 -4.04
N PRO A 31 -10.01 4.41 -3.79
CA PRO A 31 -11.44 4.11 -3.78
C PRO A 31 -12.26 5.03 -2.88
N ASP A 32 -13.44 5.44 -3.33
CA ASP A 32 -14.29 6.40 -2.62
C ASP A 32 -14.68 5.92 -1.21
N ARG A 33 -14.83 4.60 -1.01
CA ARG A 33 -15.06 4.02 0.32
C ARG A 33 -13.96 4.40 1.31
N PHE A 34 -12.70 4.43 0.90
CA PHE A 34 -11.60 4.82 1.80
C PHE A 34 -11.62 6.31 2.09
N LYS A 35 -11.91 7.16 1.09
CA LYS A 35 -12.08 8.60 1.30
C LYS A 35 -13.20 8.88 2.31
N MET A 36 -14.35 8.22 2.16
CA MET A 36 -15.49 8.32 3.09
C MET A 36 -15.12 7.87 4.50
N LEU A 37 -14.37 6.78 4.66
CA LEU A 37 -13.92 6.32 5.98
C LEU A 37 -12.96 7.32 6.64
N ILE A 38 -12.05 7.93 5.87
CA ILE A 38 -11.15 8.98 6.37
C ILE A 38 -11.95 10.22 6.80
N GLU A 39 -12.96 10.61 6.03
CA GLU A 39 -13.86 11.71 6.41
C GLU A 39 -14.64 11.40 7.69
N GLN A 40 -15.16 10.17 7.82
CA GLN A 40 -15.85 9.73 9.03
C GLN A 40 -14.94 9.79 10.27
N LEU A 41 -13.68 9.33 10.14
CA LEU A 41 -12.70 9.43 11.22
C LEU A 41 -12.40 10.88 11.60
N LYS A 42 -12.18 11.76 10.61
CA LYS A 42 -11.95 13.19 10.85
C LYS A 42 -13.13 13.87 11.54
N GLN A 43 -14.36 13.51 11.16
CA GLN A 43 -15.58 14.03 11.79
C GLN A 43 -15.71 13.54 13.22
N GLN A 44 -15.33 12.29 13.50
CA GLN A 44 -15.32 11.73 14.85
C GLN A 44 -14.29 12.45 15.74
N ASP A 45 -13.07 12.68 15.24
CA ASP A 45 -12.04 13.47 15.96
C ASP A 45 -12.48 14.93 16.19
N SER A 46 -13.25 15.50 15.25
CA SER A 46 -13.75 16.89 15.35
C SER A 46 -15.00 17.02 16.23
N GLY A 47 -15.76 15.93 16.40
CA GLY A 47 -17.00 15.88 17.18
C GLY A 47 -16.81 15.44 18.64
N ASP A 48 -15.68 14.80 18.96
CA ASP A 48 -15.35 14.32 20.31
C ASP A 48 -14.55 15.34 21.16
N ASN A 49 -14.49 16.60 20.70
CA ASN A 49 -14.01 17.71 21.50
C ASN A 49 -15.16 18.68 21.82
N PRO A 50 -16.12 18.29 22.71
CA PRO A 50 -17.05 19.26 23.25
C PRO A 50 -16.26 20.29 24.07
N GLN A 51 -16.19 21.53 23.57
CA GLN A 51 -15.98 22.68 24.45
C GLN A 51 -17.22 22.91 25.31
#